data_AF-A0A951DIY6-F1
#
_entry.id   AF-A0A951DIY6-F1
#
_cell.length_a   1.000
_cell.length_b   1.000
_cell.length_c   1.000
_cell.angle_alpha   90.00
_cell.angle_beta   90.00
_cell.angle_gamma   90.00
#
_symmetry.space_group_name_H-M   'P 1'
#
loop_
_entity.id
_entity.type
_entity.pdbx_description
1 polymer ?
#
loop_
_entity_poly.entity_id
_entity_poly.type
_entity_poly.pdbx_seq_one_letter_code
_entity_poly.pdbx_strand_id
1 'polypeptide(L)'
;KMAIWDDVAQPRGLTICEKGVQCFTGLADWRAEPYDRGASTLGVEWRDPLESELENFLDCVRGGGRPRADGWQGLRVVTVLDAAQRSLDKKGVPMEIKAASA
;
A
#
# COMPACT_ATOMS: atom_id res chain seq x y z
N LYS A 1 12.94 -1.19 10.86
CA LYS A 1 11.53 -1.24 11.30
C LYS A 1 10.69 -1.72 10.13
N MET A 2 9.78 -2.65 10.38
CA MET A 2 8.89 -3.23 9.37
C MET A 2 7.46 -3.02 9.83
N ALA A 3 6.55 -2.75 8.89
CA ALA A 3 5.14 -2.67 9.16
C ALA A 3 4.41 -3.64 8.23
N ILE A 4 3.46 -4.38 8.80
CA ILE A 4 2.65 -5.37 8.07
C ILE A 4 1.20 -4.91 8.18
N TRP A 5 0.57 -4.67 7.03
CA TRP A 5 -0.87 -4.54 6.95
C TRP A 5 -1.48 -5.92 6.74
N ASP A 6 -2.32 -6.34 7.68
CA ASP A 6 -3.05 -7.61 7.59
C ASP A 6 -4.54 -7.32 7.76
N ASP A 7 -5.26 -7.44 6.65
CA ASP A 7 -6.69 -7.24 6.60
C ASP A 7 -7.47 -8.53 6.90
N VAL A 8 -6.85 -9.69 7.09
CA VAL A 8 -7.56 -10.91 7.47
C VAL A 8 -7.36 -11.29 8.93
N ALA A 9 -6.35 -10.72 9.58
CA ALA A 9 -6.08 -10.91 11.01
C ALA A 9 -7.18 -10.34 11.92
N GLN A 10 -7.32 -10.94 13.10
CA GLN A 10 -8.14 -10.44 14.20
C GLN A 10 -7.27 -10.26 15.46
N PRO A 11 -7.04 -9.03 15.95
CA PRO A 11 -7.59 -7.76 15.45
C PRO A 11 -6.97 -7.33 14.11
N ARG A 12 -7.81 -6.76 13.22
CA ARG A 12 -7.40 -6.22 11.92
C ARG A 12 -6.59 -4.95 12.11
N GLY A 13 -5.46 -4.80 11.41
CA GLY A 13 -4.72 -3.56 11.50
C GLY A 13 -3.25 -3.61 11.11
N LEU A 14 -2.54 -2.56 11.49
CA LEU A 14 -1.14 -2.37 11.18
C LEU A 14 -0.27 -2.96 12.30
N THR A 15 0.46 -4.02 12.00
CA THR A 15 1.42 -4.61 12.93
C THR A 15 2.79 -3.99 12.72
N ILE A 16 3.29 -3.30 13.75
CA ILE A 16 4.63 -2.71 13.78
C ILE A 16 5.58 -3.74 14.39
N CYS A 17 6.59 -4.16 13.62
CA CYS A 17 7.64 -5.05 14.10
C CYS A 17 8.92 -4.25 14.41
N GLU A 18 9.31 -4.25 15.68
CA GLU A 18 10.54 -3.61 16.15
C GLU A 18 11.73 -4.57 16.08
N LYS A 19 12.03 -4.98 14.85
CA LYS A 19 13.18 -5.84 14.55
C LYS A 19 14.22 -5.07 13.75
N GLY A 20 15.49 -5.38 14.02
CA GLY A 20 16.59 -4.74 13.32
C GLY A 20 17.94 -5.35 13.71
N VAL A 21 19.00 -4.71 13.24
CA VAL A 21 20.37 -5.06 13.56
C VAL A 21 21.03 -3.82 14.14
N GLN A 22 21.63 -3.96 15.32
CA GLN A 22 22.44 -2.93 15.93
C GLN A 22 23.89 -3.16 15.52
N CYS A 23 24.48 -2.18 14.84
CA CYS A 23 25.86 -2.21 14.42
C CYS A 23 26.73 -1.46 15.43
N PHE A 24 27.82 -2.08 15.85
CA PHE A 24 28.86 -1.49 16.69
C PHE A 24 30.13 -1.37 15.85
N THR A 25 30.70 -0.17 15.82
CA THR A 25 31.94 0.11 15.09
C THR A 25 33.02 0.54 16.08
N GLY A 26 33.98 -0.34 16.34
CA GLY A 26 35.20 -0.04 17.09
C GLY A 26 36.44 0.05 16.19
N LEU A 27 37.58 0.47 16.77
CA LEU A 27 38.84 0.67 16.04
C LEU A 27 39.42 -0.63 15.43
N ALA A 28 39.02 -1.82 15.91
CA ALA A 28 39.53 -3.11 15.43
C ALA A 28 38.45 -4.19 15.16
N ASP A 29 37.17 -3.89 15.41
CA ASP A 29 36.15 -4.92 15.50
C ASP A 29 34.78 -4.35 15.13
N TRP A 30 34.29 -4.78 13.96
CA TRP A 30 32.92 -4.57 13.53
C TRP A 30 32.04 -5.71 14.06
N ARG A 31 30.94 -5.35 14.72
CA ARG A 31 29.94 -6.30 15.22
C ARG A 31 28.54 -5.86 14.82
N ALA A 32 27.71 -6.84 14.49
CA ALA A 32 26.30 -6.65 14.16
C ALA A 32 25.47 -7.61 15.01
N GLU A 33 24.64 -7.07 15.88
CA GLU A 33 23.80 -7.84 16.79
C GLU A 33 22.33 -7.66 16.40
N PRO A 34 21.61 -8.74 16.03
CA PRO A 34 20.17 -8.64 15.76
C PRO A 34 19.42 -8.38 17.06
N TYR A 35 18.35 -7.59 16.98
CA TYR A 35 17.41 -7.41 18.07
C TYR A 35 15.96 -7.62 17.59
N ASP A 36 15.13 -8.08 18.51
CA ASP A 36 13.68 -8.20 18.35
C ASP A 36 13.03 -7.64 19.62
N ARG A 37 12.42 -6.46 19.52
CA ARG A 37 11.66 -5.85 20.64
C ARG A 37 10.17 -6.21 20.58
N GLY A 38 9.82 -7.23 19.81
CA GLY A 38 8.46 -7.68 19.62
C GLY A 38 7.70 -6.94 18.52
N ALA A 39 6.40 -7.16 18.53
CA ALA A 39 5.48 -6.54 17.59
C ALA A 39 4.22 -6.06 18.31
N SER A 40 3.66 -4.95 17.83
CA SER A 40 2.41 -4.39 18.35
C SER A 40 1.46 -4.11 17.20
N THR A 41 0.21 -4.56 17.33
CA THR A 41 -0.84 -4.34 16.35
C THR A 41 -1.67 -3.12 16.73
N LEU A 42 -1.69 -2.13 15.85
CA LEU A 42 -2.61 -1.00 15.91
C LEU A 42 -3.91 -1.41 15.22
N GLY A 43 -4.95 -1.67 16.01
CA GLY A 43 -6.28 -1.98 15.48
C GLY A 43 -6.82 -0.80 14.67
N VAL A 44 -7.37 -1.09 13.50
CA VAL A 44 -8.05 -0.11 12.67
C VAL A 44 -9.54 -0.44 12.67
N GLU A 45 -10.37 0.59 12.87
CA GLU A 45 -11.82 0.43 12.80
C GLU A 45 -12.22 -0.10 11.43
N TRP A 46 -12.92 -1.23 11.42
CA TRP A 46 -13.42 -1.81 10.19
C TRP A 46 -14.70 -1.11 9.77
N ARG A 47 -14.69 -0.54 8.57
CA ARG A 47 -15.90 -0.16 7.85
C ARG A 47 -16.03 -1.06 6.63
N ASP A 48 -17.25 -1.50 6.34
CA ASP A 48 -17.49 -2.29 5.15
C ASP A 48 -17.12 -1.47 3.88
N PRO A 49 -16.23 -1.98 3.01
CA PRO A 49 -15.79 -1.24 1.84
C PRO A 49 -16.93 -0.93 0.87
N LEU A 50 -17.85 -1.87 0.65
CA LEU A 50 -18.94 -1.70 -0.29
C LEU A 50 -19.95 -0.67 0.23
N GLU A 51 -20.28 -0.72 1.52
CA GLU A 51 -21.10 0.30 2.17
C GLU A 51 -20.49 1.70 2.00
N SER A 52 -19.19 1.84 2.31
CA SER A 52 -18.45 3.11 2.17
C SER A 52 -18.47 3.66 0.74
N GLU A 53 -18.34 2.78 -0.26
CA GLU A 53 -18.39 3.15 -1.67
C GLU A 53 -19.78 3.60 -2.10
N LEU A 54 -20.83 2.89 -1.66
CA LEU A 54 -22.22 3.24 -1.95
C LEU A 54 -22.63 4.56 -1.28
N GLU A 55 -22.20 4.82 -0.05
CA GLU A 55 -22.37 6.11 0.62
C GLU A 55 -21.79 7.24 -0.23
N ASN A 56 -20.51 7.12 -0.61
CA ASN A 56 -19.83 8.11 -1.45
C ASN A 56 -20.54 8.29 -2.81
N PHE A 57 -21.01 7.20 -3.42
CA PHE A 57 -21.73 7.25 -4.68
C PHE A 57 -23.03 8.07 -4.55
N LEU A 58 -23.86 7.77 -3.54
CA LEU A 58 -25.11 8.48 -3.31
C LEU A 58 -24.88 9.98 -3.01
N ASP A 59 -23.84 10.30 -2.25
CA ASP A 59 -23.48 11.69 -1.95
C ASP A 59 -23.06 12.45 -3.21
N CYS A 60 -22.31 11.81 -4.11
CA CYS A 60 -21.95 12.39 -5.40
C CYS A 60 -23.18 12.58 -6.30
N VAL A 61 -24.11 11.62 -6.33
CA VAL A 61 -25.37 11.75 -7.11
C VAL A 61 -26.21 12.93 -6.61
N ARG A 62 -26.31 13.12 -5.29
CA ARG A 62 -27.10 14.20 -4.68
C ARG A 62 -26.42 15.57 -4.81
N GLY A 63 -25.11 15.63 -4.57
CA GLY A 63 -24.36 16.87 -4.46
C GLY A 63 -23.61 17.30 -5.72
N GLY A 64 -23.57 16.45 -6.77
CA GLY A 64 -22.76 16.69 -7.97
C GLY A 64 -21.25 16.63 -7.71
N GLY A 65 -20.83 16.05 -6.59
CA GLY A 65 -19.43 15.91 -6.22
C GLY A 65 -18.67 14.93 -7.14
N ARG A 66 -17.34 15.11 -7.25
CA ARG A 66 -16.48 14.16 -7.94
C ARG A 66 -16.25 12.94 -7.04
N PRO A 67 -16.59 11.71 -7.49
CA PRO A 67 -16.34 10.51 -6.69
C PRO A 67 -14.85 10.35 -6.35
N ARG A 68 -14.57 9.75 -5.19
CA ARG A 68 -13.20 9.39 -4.80
C ARG A 68 -12.55 8.49 -5.85
N ALA A 69 -13.29 7.47 -6.32
CA ALA A 69 -12.90 6.56 -7.39
C ALA A 69 -13.65 6.90 -8.69
N ASP A 70 -13.17 7.90 -9.42
CA ASP A 70 -13.78 8.35 -10.67
C ASP A 70 -13.16 7.69 -11.93
N GLY A 71 -13.73 7.97 -13.10
CA GLY A 71 -13.25 7.43 -14.36
C GLY A 71 -11.79 7.78 -14.68
N TRP A 72 -11.32 8.95 -14.26
CA TRP A 72 -9.93 9.36 -14.45
C TRP A 72 -8.96 8.60 -13.54
N GLN A 73 -9.36 8.28 -12.30
CA GLN A 73 -8.63 7.34 -11.46
C GLN A 73 -8.54 5.97 -12.16
N GLY A 74 -9.66 5.48 -12.68
CA GLY A 74 -9.72 4.22 -13.43
C GLY A 74 -8.77 4.20 -14.63
N LEU A 75 -8.74 5.28 -15.43
CA LEU A 75 -7.83 5.41 -16.56
C LEU A 75 -6.35 5.35 -16.14
N ARG A 76 -5.98 6.04 -15.04
CA ARG A 76 -4.61 5.97 -14.51
C ARG A 76 -4.23 4.55 -14.10
N VAL A 77 -5.12 3.84 -13.40
CA VAL A 77 -4.88 2.46 -12.96
C VAL A 77 -4.68 1.54 -14.17
N VAL A 78 -5.59 1.58 -15.14
CA VAL A 78 -5.51 0.73 -16.33
C VAL A 78 -4.26 1.03 -17.15
N THR A 79 -3.81 2.30 -17.18
CA THR A 79 -2.58 2.68 -17.91
C THR A 79 -1.32 2.07 -17.28
N VAL A 80 -1.26 1.99 -15.94
CA VAL A 80 -0.17 1.30 -15.23
C VAL A 80 -0.23 -0.20 -15.50
N LEU A 81 -1.43 -0.80 -15.45
CA LEU A 81 -1.62 -2.22 -15.70
C LEU A 81 -1.24 -2.61 -17.14
N ASP A 82 -1.57 -1.79 -18.14
CA ASP A 82 -1.14 -1.97 -19.53
C ASP A 82 0.39 -1.97 -19.66
N ALA A 83 1.07 -1.00 -19.03
CA ALA A 83 2.53 -0.93 -19.05
C ALA A 83 3.17 -2.14 -18.35
N ALA A 84 2.59 -2.59 -17.23
CA ALA A 84 3.03 -3.78 -16.52
C ALA A 84 2.86 -5.04 -17.37
N GLN A 85 1.72 -5.20 -18.06
CA GLN A 85 1.48 -6.31 -18.98
C GLN A 85 2.50 -6.33 -20.12
N ARG A 86 2.74 -5.17 -20.76
CA ARG A 86 3.75 -5.04 -21.81
C ARG A 86 5.18 -5.34 -21.32
N SER A 87 5.48 -5.06 -20.05
CA SER A 87 6.75 -5.43 -19.42
C SER A 87 6.86 -6.94 -19.27
N LEU A 88 5.80 -7.59 -18.75
CA LEU A 88 5.74 -9.05 -18.61
C LEU A 88 5.92 -9.77 -19.95
N ASP A 89 5.24 -9.31 -21.00
CA ASP A 89 5.35 -9.87 -22.36
C ASP A 89 6.78 -9.73 -22.91
N LYS A 90 7.54 -8.76 -22.41
CA LYS A 90 8.96 -8.51 -22.74
C LYS A 90 9.92 -9.06 -21.68
N LYS A 91 9.52 -10.06 -20.90
CA LYS A 91 10.35 -10.70 -19.87
C LYS A 91 10.83 -9.75 -18.76
N GLY A 92 9.97 -8.80 -18.38
CA GLY A 92 10.22 -7.87 -17.27
C GLY A 92 11.06 -6.64 -17.64
N VAL A 93 11.21 -6.32 -18.92
CA VAL A 93 11.90 -5.09 -19.33
C VAL A 93 11.08 -3.87 -18.87
N PRO A 94 11.69 -2.89 -18.18
CA PRO A 94 11.00 -1.67 -17.76
C PRO A 94 10.29 -0.97 -18.93
N MET A 95 8.99 -0.72 -18.79
CA MET A 95 8.18 -0.02 -19.78
C MET A 95 7.82 1.38 -19.28
N GLU A 96 7.81 2.34 -20.21
CA GLU A 96 7.28 3.67 -19.94
C GLU A 96 5.76 3.61 -19.73
N ILE A 97 5.29 4.26 -18.66
CA ILE A 97 3.88 4.42 -18.36
C ILE A 97 3.41 5.69 -19.07
N LYS A 98 2.49 5.55 -20.01
CA LYS A 98 1.92 6.70 -20.71
C LYS A 98 1.20 7.60 -19.70
N ALA A 99 1.34 8.91 -19.85
CA ALA A 99 0.57 9.83 -19.00
C ALA A 99 -0.92 9.70 -19.34
N ALA A 100 -1.74 9.37 -18.34
CA ALA A 100 -3.19 9.45 -18.45
C ALA A 100 -3.62 10.90 -18.17
N SER A 101 -4.18 11.58 -19.17
CA SER A 101 -4.72 12.93 -19.04
C SER A 101 -6.19 12.89 -18.60
N ALA A 102 -6.61 13.93 -17.87
CA ALA A 102 -8.01 14.21 -17.52
C ALA A 102 -8.71 15.14 -18.55
#